data_AF-A0A9E5F1B6-F1
#
_entry.id   AF-A0A9E5F1B6-F1
#
_cell.length_a   1.000
_cell.length_b   1.000
_cell.length_c   1.000
_cell.angle_alpha   90.00
_cell.angle_beta   90.00
_cell.angle_gamma   90.00
#
_symmetry.space_group_name_H-M   'P 1'
#
loop_
_entity.id
_entity.type
_entity.pdbx_description
1 polymer ?
#
loop_
_entity_poly.entity_id
_entity_poly.type
_entity_poly.pdbx_seq_one_letter_code
_entity_poly.pdbx_strand_id
1 'polypeptide(L)'
;MMSIFVHQTQNALLQYAIKHILLEAVQKTIKENEPPPAELNHPRIKVSVVPFGDSAGPGWARRQAQNFYDGQDYVLQIDSGSRFVQNWDLELIGALSATGSPKAMITNFPNRFNPANGELEQPSVAYKVQVYSFLGQTPATWPSPMKGATAMSRACYLNESFFFAKGEHCRECPYDPAMYTSESEASMAVRSFTLGYDFFCHFKPVVWRDYAPRPANWQDDPSWWLKDMSSKERLKNLVSGRLGEFGLGNARSVRDFELYSGIDFVNRRIQRSTVTGADAPCKYENEEQWNNEYMKDYNITVSWDVNEIERCDDYDYWYFSVEDEADQTLHRQDFRIEHDADLIAFKRNFKKISFRVVGNKVPSKICVWPVSKSKGWLKKSKFDLSVDSL
;
A
#
# COMPACT_ATOMS: atom_id res chain seq x y z
N MET A 1 11.10 14.79 0.35
CA MET A 1 10.74 13.95 1.52
C MET A 1 10.96 14.76 2.78
N MET A 2 10.11 14.61 3.81
CA MET A 2 10.20 15.48 4.98
C MET A 2 9.86 14.78 6.30
N SER A 3 10.56 15.17 7.37
CA SER A 3 10.21 14.81 8.74
C SER A 3 10.05 16.09 9.55
N ILE A 4 9.02 16.15 10.37
CA ILE A 4 8.76 17.24 11.31
C ILE A 4 8.95 16.67 12.72
N PHE A 5 9.77 17.34 13.51
CA PHE A 5 10.00 17.00 14.91
C PHE A 5 9.29 18.00 15.80
N VAL A 6 8.46 17.51 16.71
CA VAL A 6 7.54 18.34 17.49
C VAL A 6 7.91 18.24 18.97
N HIS A 7 8.25 19.37 19.58
CA HIS A 7 8.13 19.55 21.02
C HIS A 7 6.71 19.97 21.35
N GLN A 8 6.15 19.51 22.47
CA GLN A 8 4.86 19.97 22.99
C GLN A 8 4.80 21.51 22.97
N THR A 9 4.17 22.09 21.96
CA THR A 9 4.07 23.54 21.83
C THR A 9 2.70 23.91 21.26
N GLN A 10 1.93 24.68 22.03
CA GLN A 10 0.64 25.26 21.63
C GLN A 10 0.83 26.41 20.62
N ASN A 11 1.72 26.28 19.64
CA ASN A 11 2.18 27.41 18.85
C ASN A 11 1.59 27.41 17.43
N ALA A 12 0.53 28.20 17.25
CA ALA A 12 -0.18 28.41 15.99
C ALA A 12 0.72 28.82 14.79
N LEU A 13 1.91 29.41 15.03
CA LEU A 13 2.86 29.75 13.96
C LEU A 13 3.52 28.51 13.33
N LEU A 14 3.71 27.42 14.06
CA LEU A 14 4.23 26.17 13.48
C LEU A 14 3.17 25.51 12.57
N GLN A 15 1.90 25.60 12.96
CA GLN A 15 0.76 25.12 12.17
C GLN A 15 0.57 25.97 10.89
N TYR A 16 0.78 27.29 10.97
CA TYR A 16 0.76 28.17 9.80
C TYR A 16 1.96 27.92 8.85
N ALA A 17 3.16 27.71 9.42
CA ALA A 17 4.36 27.34 8.67
C ALA A 17 4.15 26.05 7.85
N ILE A 18 3.56 25.01 8.44
CA ILE A 18 3.27 23.75 7.74
C ILE A 18 2.23 23.95 6.62
N LYS A 19 1.26 24.87 6.79
CA LYS A 19 0.20 25.13 5.82
C LYS A 19 0.68 25.86 4.56
N HIS A 20 1.65 26.78 4.68
CA HIS A 20 2.07 27.65 3.57
C HIS A 20 3.53 27.43 3.10
N ILE A 21 4.46 27.13 4.01
CA ILE A 21 5.90 27.03 3.68
C ILE A 21 6.23 25.73 2.92
N LEU A 22 5.45 24.67 3.12
CA LEU A 22 5.74 23.34 2.59
C LEU A 22 5.38 23.14 1.12
N LEU A 23 4.38 23.86 0.62
CA LEU A 23 3.91 23.70 -0.76
C LEU A 23 4.83 24.43 -1.74
N GLU A 24 5.16 25.69 -1.46
CA GLU A 24 5.89 26.56 -2.38
C GLU A 24 7.40 26.30 -2.35
N ALA A 25 7.97 26.04 -1.17
CA ALA A 25 9.41 25.87 -1.04
C ALA A 25 9.95 24.53 -1.60
N VAL A 26 9.12 23.49 -1.69
CA VAL A 26 9.52 22.18 -2.23
C VAL A 26 9.09 21.98 -3.70
N GLN A 27 8.07 22.69 -4.18
CA GLN A 27 7.70 22.66 -5.60
C GLN A 27 8.67 23.43 -6.49
N LYS A 28 9.35 24.44 -5.95
CA LYS A 28 10.43 25.11 -6.65
C LYS A 28 11.67 24.21 -6.53
N THR A 29 12.01 23.50 -7.62
CA THR A 29 13.30 22.85 -7.74
C THR A 29 14.36 23.88 -7.41
N ILE A 30 15.07 23.72 -6.27
CA ILE A 30 16.29 24.47 -6.05
C ILE A 30 17.21 24.02 -7.17
N LYS A 31 17.36 24.88 -8.20
CA LYS A 31 18.36 24.63 -9.23
C LYS A 31 19.71 24.59 -8.54
N GLU A 32 20.64 23.82 -9.09
CA GLU A 32 22.01 23.75 -8.57
C GLU A 32 22.53 25.16 -8.29
N ASN A 33 22.89 25.42 -7.04
CA ASN A 33 23.39 26.70 -6.51
C ASN A 33 22.37 27.82 -6.20
N GLU A 34 21.06 27.57 -6.24
CA GLU A 34 20.08 28.53 -5.68
C GLU A 34 19.99 28.40 -4.14
N PRO A 35 19.95 29.51 -3.39
CA PRO A 35 19.71 29.44 -1.96
C PRO A 35 18.30 28.88 -1.67
N PRO A 36 18.09 28.22 -0.51
CA PRO A 36 16.76 27.79 -0.10
C PRO A 36 15.77 28.97 -0.14
N PRO A 37 14.49 28.72 -0.50
CA PRO A 37 13.44 29.73 -0.39
C PRO A 37 13.46 30.43 0.97
N ALA A 38 13.24 31.74 0.99
CA ALA A 38 13.37 32.57 2.19
C ALA A 38 12.41 32.11 3.30
N GLU A 39 11.29 31.48 2.94
CA GLU A 39 10.29 30.89 3.83
C GLU A 39 10.87 29.74 4.67
N LEU A 40 11.94 29.08 4.20
CA LEU A 40 12.65 28.06 4.97
C LEU A 40 13.63 28.65 6.00
N ASN A 41 13.91 29.96 5.95
CA ASN A 41 14.76 30.65 6.92
C ASN A 41 13.98 30.96 8.20
N HIS A 42 13.68 29.92 8.98
CA HIS A 42 12.96 30.00 10.24
C HIS A 42 13.73 29.23 11.33
N PRO A 43 13.87 29.72 12.58
CA PRO A 43 14.68 29.09 13.62
C PRO A 43 14.24 27.66 14.02
N ARG A 44 13.00 27.29 13.67
CA ARG A 44 12.42 25.95 13.86
C ARG A 44 12.46 25.06 12.61
N ILE A 45 13.06 25.53 11.51
CA ILE A 45 13.21 24.77 10.27
C ILE A 45 14.70 24.51 10.08
N LYS A 46 15.05 23.23 9.95
CA LYS A 46 16.38 22.78 9.56
C LYS A 46 16.28 22.18 8.16
N VAL A 47 17.19 22.58 7.27
CA VAL A 47 17.18 22.15 5.87
C VAL A 47 18.51 21.51 5.53
N SER A 48 18.47 20.36 4.86
CA SER A 48 19.62 19.78 4.16
C SER A 48 19.34 19.88 2.67
N VAL A 49 20.17 20.63 1.94
CA VAL A 49 20.09 20.78 0.48
C VAL A 49 21.14 19.87 -0.15
N VAL A 50 20.72 19.07 -1.12
CA VAL A 50 21.56 18.08 -1.79
C VAL A 50 21.30 18.19 -3.30
N PRO A 51 22.33 18.26 -4.15
CA PRO A 51 22.16 18.18 -5.59
C PRO A 51 21.39 16.92 -6.00
N PHE A 52 20.50 17.02 -6.98
CA PHE A 52 19.62 15.89 -7.32
C PHE A 52 20.41 14.64 -7.75
N GLY A 53 21.57 14.81 -8.41
CA GLY A 53 22.46 13.72 -8.81
C GLY A 53 23.16 13.01 -7.65
N ASP A 54 23.27 13.66 -6.49
CA ASP A 54 23.86 13.09 -5.27
C ASP A 54 22.81 12.38 -4.39
N SER A 55 21.53 12.49 -4.74
CA SER A 55 20.46 11.84 -3.99
C SER A 55 20.51 10.32 -4.16
N ALA A 56 20.67 9.60 -3.04
CA ALA A 56 20.57 8.15 -2.99
C ALA A 56 19.12 7.64 -2.80
N GLY A 57 18.13 8.53 -2.94
CA GLY A 57 16.71 8.18 -2.93
C GLY A 57 16.00 8.35 -1.58
N PRO A 58 14.71 7.95 -1.53
CA PRO A 58 13.82 8.01 -0.38
C PRO A 58 14.41 7.60 0.98
N GLY A 59 14.87 6.35 1.15
CA GLY A 59 15.35 5.88 2.47
C GLY A 59 16.55 6.67 2.98
N TRP A 60 17.47 7.03 2.07
CA TRP A 60 18.60 7.92 2.39
C TRP A 60 18.12 9.31 2.83
N ALA A 61 17.22 9.95 2.07
CA ALA A 61 16.73 11.29 2.41
C ALA A 61 16.01 11.32 3.78
N ARG A 62 15.24 10.28 4.09
CA ARG A 62 14.62 10.05 5.40
C ARG A 62 15.65 9.91 6.52
N ARG A 63 16.75 9.17 6.28
CA ARG A 63 17.86 9.07 7.23
C ARG A 63 18.52 10.43 7.47
N GLN A 64 18.75 11.21 6.43
CA GLN A 64 19.27 12.57 6.56
C GLN A 64 18.35 13.44 7.41
N ALA A 65 17.03 13.33 7.22
CA ALA A 65 16.05 14.05 8.02
C ALA A 65 16.08 13.62 9.50
N GLN A 66 16.19 12.31 9.79
CA GLN A 66 16.31 11.80 11.16
C GLN A 66 17.55 12.32 11.90
N ASN A 67 18.65 12.64 11.21
CA ASN A 67 19.84 13.22 11.85
C ASN A 67 19.58 14.61 12.47
N PHE A 68 18.47 15.28 12.13
CA PHE A 68 18.06 16.52 12.77
C PHE A 68 17.28 16.33 14.08
N TYR A 69 16.89 15.08 14.39
CA TYR A 69 16.25 14.74 15.66
C TYR A 69 17.21 15.02 16.81
N ASP A 70 16.74 15.81 17.77
CA ASP A 70 17.52 16.31 18.91
C ASP A 70 16.68 16.23 20.19
N GLY A 71 16.03 15.09 20.40
CA GLY A 71 15.24 14.83 21.61
C GLY A 71 13.82 15.40 21.62
N GLN A 72 13.22 15.66 20.45
CA GLN A 72 11.81 16.05 20.38
C GLN A 72 10.87 14.97 20.93
N ASP A 73 9.73 15.39 21.47
CA ASP A 73 8.76 14.49 22.12
C ASP A 73 8.07 13.58 21.12
N TYR A 74 7.80 14.09 19.92
CA TYR A 74 7.11 13.39 18.85
C TYR A 74 7.86 13.51 17.52
N VAL A 75 7.68 12.50 16.67
CA VAL A 75 8.05 12.51 15.27
C VAL A 75 6.80 12.44 14.41
N LEU A 76 6.74 13.31 13.41
CA LEU A 76 5.81 13.26 12.29
C LEU A 76 6.61 13.05 11.03
N GLN A 77 6.40 11.94 10.33
CA GLN A 77 6.91 11.77 8.98
C GLN A 77 5.84 12.08 7.95
N ILE A 78 6.21 12.81 6.90
CA ILE A 78 5.32 13.11 5.78
C ILE A 78 6.02 13.22 4.43
N ASP A 79 5.21 13.08 3.39
CA ASP A 79 5.62 13.54 2.07
C ASP A 79 5.54 15.07 1.96
N SER A 80 6.33 15.63 1.04
CA SER A 80 6.46 17.10 0.89
C SER A 80 5.21 17.76 0.32
N GLY A 81 4.32 17.00 -0.30
CA GLY A 81 3.05 17.48 -0.84
C GLY A 81 1.90 17.34 0.14
N SER A 82 2.10 17.59 1.44
CA SER A 82 1.07 17.38 2.47
C SER A 82 0.40 18.67 2.91
N ARG A 83 -0.89 18.58 3.26
CA ARG A 83 -1.70 19.64 3.87
C ARG A 83 -2.40 19.13 5.12
N PHE A 84 -2.50 19.98 6.12
CA PHE A 84 -3.07 19.62 7.41
C PHE A 84 -4.26 20.48 7.78
N VAL A 85 -5.17 19.89 8.55
CA VAL A 85 -6.19 20.64 9.29
C VAL A 85 -5.53 21.49 10.38
N GLN A 86 -6.25 22.52 10.82
CA GLN A 86 -5.84 23.27 12.01
C GLN A 86 -5.79 22.36 13.24
N ASN A 87 -4.83 22.60 14.14
CA ASN A 87 -4.65 21.81 15.37
C ASN A 87 -4.44 20.29 15.14
N TRP A 88 -3.86 19.91 13.99
CA TRP A 88 -3.54 18.52 13.66
C TRP A 88 -2.64 17.86 14.73
N ASP A 89 -1.75 18.63 15.35
CA ASP A 89 -0.79 18.19 16.36
C ASP A 89 -1.49 17.83 17.67
N LEU A 90 -2.36 18.70 18.16
CA LEU A 90 -3.19 18.44 19.35
C LEU A 90 -4.08 17.22 19.14
N GLU A 91 -4.65 17.09 17.94
CA GLU A 91 -5.47 15.94 17.57
C GLU A 91 -4.66 14.64 17.61
N LEU A 92 -3.47 14.62 17.00
CA LEU A 92 -2.62 13.43 16.96
C LEU A 92 -2.05 13.06 18.33
N ILE A 93 -1.66 14.05 19.16
CA ILE A 93 -1.20 13.80 20.53
C ILE A 93 -2.34 13.21 21.38
N GLY A 94 -3.55 13.75 21.26
CA GLY A 94 -4.74 13.22 21.93
C GLY A 94 -5.07 11.79 21.48
N ALA A 95 -5.07 11.55 20.17
CA ALA A 95 -5.31 10.23 19.60
C ALA A 95 -4.25 9.20 20.04
N LEU A 96 -2.98 9.57 20.05
CA LEU A 96 -1.87 8.70 20.47
C LEU A 96 -2.02 8.31 21.95
N SER A 97 -2.37 9.27 22.80
CA SER A 97 -2.63 9.05 24.23
C SER A 97 -3.85 8.14 24.47
N ALA A 98 -4.93 8.33 23.69
CA ALA A 98 -6.16 7.55 23.80
C ALA A 98 -5.99 6.08 23.43
N THR A 99 -4.92 5.69 22.73
CA THR A 99 -4.64 4.29 22.40
C THR A 99 -4.31 3.44 23.64
N GLY A 100 -3.80 4.06 24.71
CA GLY A 100 -3.25 3.37 25.88
C GLY A 100 -1.95 2.56 25.60
N SER A 101 -1.44 2.56 24.36
CA SER A 101 -0.22 1.84 24.01
C SER A 101 1.02 2.71 24.27
N PRO A 102 2.04 2.21 24.99
CA PRO A 102 3.23 2.99 25.32
C PRO A 102 4.07 3.35 24.08
N LYS A 103 3.98 2.54 23.02
CA LYS A 103 4.64 2.72 21.72
C LYS A 103 3.61 2.77 20.58
N ALA A 104 2.62 3.65 20.72
CA ALA A 104 1.62 3.85 19.68
C ALA A 104 2.17 4.63 18.47
N MET A 105 1.69 4.27 17.29
CA MET A 105 1.95 4.99 16.04
C MET A 105 0.65 5.13 15.24
N ILE A 106 0.34 6.37 14.84
CA ILE A 106 -0.80 6.69 13.97
C ILE A 106 -0.30 6.74 12.53
N THR A 107 -0.87 5.95 11.62
CA THR A 107 -0.36 5.77 10.25
C THR A 107 -1.47 5.64 9.21
N ASN A 108 -2.38 6.61 9.21
CA ASN A 108 -3.43 6.72 8.19
C ASN A 108 -2.86 6.83 6.78
N PHE A 109 -3.62 6.37 5.78
CA PHE A 109 -3.36 6.70 4.40
C PHE A 109 -3.88 8.12 4.11
N PRO A 110 -3.04 9.09 3.72
CA PRO A 110 -3.49 10.46 3.50
C PRO A 110 -4.50 10.58 2.36
N ASN A 111 -5.56 11.37 2.58
CA ASN A 111 -6.56 11.67 1.54
C ASN A 111 -5.97 12.55 0.44
N ARG A 112 -6.64 12.67 -0.71
CA ARG A 112 -6.20 13.55 -1.80
C ARG A 112 -6.73 14.96 -1.64
N PHE A 113 -5.91 15.99 -1.91
CA PHE A 113 -6.44 17.33 -2.18
C PHE A 113 -6.13 17.73 -3.62
N ASN A 114 -6.94 18.62 -4.19
CA ASN A 114 -6.68 19.19 -5.49
C ASN A 114 -5.68 20.36 -5.35
N PRO A 115 -4.47 20.27 -5.94
CA PRO A 115 -3.46 21.32 -5.78
C PRO A 115 -3.81 22.63 -6.49
N ALA A 116 -4.69 22.61 -7.50
CA ALA A 116 -5.04 23.81 -8.27
C ALA A 116 -5.97 24.77 -7.51
N ASN A 117 -6.93 24.24 -6.75
CA ASN A 117 -7.89 25.04 -5.99
C ASN A 117 -7.78 24.85 -4.46
N GLY A 118 -7.01 23.85 -4.02
CA GLY A 118 -6.79 23.52 -2.62
C GLY A 118 -7.91 22.73 -1.95
N GLU A 119 -8.90 22.26 -2.70
CA GLU A 119 -10.04 21.51 -2.20
C GLU A 119 -9.63 20.15 -1.65
N LEU A 120 -10.15 19.82 -0.45
CA LEU A 120 -9.90 18.55 0.21
C LEU A 120 -10.91 17.50 -0.29
N GLU A 121 -10.44 16.42 -0.90
CA GLU A 121 -11.32 15.33 -1.31
C GLU A 121 -11.65 14.45 -0.10
N GLN A 122 -12.92 14.02 -0.04
CA GLN A 122 -13.46 13.13 0.98
C GLN A 122 -13.09 13.54 2.42
N PRO A 123 -13.40 14.78 2.83
CA PRO A 123 -12.84 15.35 4.06
C PRO A 123 -13.29 14.65 5.35
N SER A 124 -14.35 13.84 5.27
CA SER A 124 -14.94 13.09 6.38
C SER A 124 -14.60 11.60 6.39
N VAL A 125 -13.87 11.09 5.39
CA VAL A 125 -13.55 9.66 5.27
C VAL A 125 -12.09 9.45 5.62
N ALA A 126 -11.81 8.64 6.64
CA ALA A 126 -10.45 8.22 6.96
C ALA A 126 -10.09 6.93 6.20
N TYR A 127 -8.84 6.84 5.78
CA TYR A 127 -8.30 5.67 5.09
C TYR A 127 -7.17 5.03 5.89
N LYS A 128 -7.11 3.70 5.76
CA LYS A 128 -6.00 2.86 6.22
C LYS A 128 -5.30 2.21 5.04
N VAL A 129 -4.11 1.71 5.28
CA VAL A 129 -3.39 0.89 4.30
C VAL A 129 -4.03 -0.50 4.24
N GLN A 130 -4.35 -0.94 3.03
CA GLN A 130 -4.69 -2.32 2.69
C GLN A 130 -3.56 -2.90 1.85
N VAL A 131 -3.10 -4.10 2.21
CA VAL A 131 -2.08 -4.83 1.46
C VAL A 131 -2.79 -5.94 0.69
N TYR A 132 -2.64 -5.98 -0.63
CA TYR A 132 -3.46 -6.87 -1.48
C TYR A 132 -2.65 -7.88 -2.31
N SER A 133 -1.36 -7.62 -2.57
CA SER A 133 -0.47 -8.55 -3.27
C SER A 133 1.00 -8.26 -2.93
N PHE A 134 1.91 -9.09 -3.44
CA PHE A 134 3.33 -8.77 -3.53
C PHE A 134 3.71 -8.46 -4.98
N LEU A 135 4.43 -7.36 -5.20
CA LEU A 135 5.13 -7.06 -6.44
C LEU A 135 6.60 -7.45 -6.28
N GLY A 136 6.93 -8.70 -6.65
CA GLY A 136 8.26 -9.25 -6.40
C GLY A 136 8.47 -9.55 -4.92
N GLN A 137 9.21 -8.69 -4.20
CA GLN A 137 9.43 -8.80 -2.74
C GLN A 137 8.66 -7.76 -1.93
N THR A 138 7.98 -6.86 -2.63
CA THR A 138 7.45 -5.63 -2.05
C THR A 138 5.94 -5.74 -1.88
N PRO A 139 5.39 -5.50 -0.68
CA PRO A 139 3.95 -5.43 -0.48
C PRO A 139 3.32 -4.34 -1.35
N ALA A 140 2.27 -4.68 -2.08
CA ALA A 140 1.47 -3.74 -2.85
C ALA A 140 0.34 -3.21 -1.97
N THR A 141 0.25 -1.88 -1.87
CA THR A 141 -0.67 -1.19 -0.97
C THR A 141 -1.76 -0.45 -1.74
N TRP A 142 -2.93 -0.33 -1.12
CA TRP A 142 -4.05 0.45 -1.61
C TRP A 142 -4.75 1.16 -0.44
N PRO A 143 -5.32 2.37 -0.64
CA PRO A 143 -6.17 2.99 0.38
C PRO A 143 -7.49 2.21 0.55
N SER A 144 -7.77 1.78 1.77
CA SER A 144 -9.09 1.23 2.13
C SER A 144 -9.83 2.19 3.07
N PRO A 145 -11.09 2.56 2.77
CA PRO A 145 -11.87 3.40 3.65
C PRO A 145 -12.10 2.66 4.97
N MET A 146 -11.95 3.38 6.07
CA MET A 146 -12.23 2.85 7.40
C MET A 146 -13.74 2.73 7.58
N LYS A 147 -14.18 1.64 8.19
CA LYS A 147 -15.60 1.35 8.45
C LYS A 147 -15.79 1.20 9.96
N GLY A 148 -16.91 1.72 10.47
CA GLY A 148 -17.26 1.62 11.89
C GLY A 148 -17.38 2.97 12.58
N ALA A 149 -17.73 2.93 13.86
CA ALA A 149 -18.01 4.10 14.70
C ALA A 149 -16.96 4.32 15.80
N THR A 150 -15.86 3.56 15.82
CA THR A 150 -14.79 3.74 16.80
C THR A 150 -13.94 4.96 16.45
N ALA A 151 -13.28 5.56 17.44
CA ALA A 151 -12.36 6.69 17.19
C ALA A 151 -11.06 6.25 16.51
N MET A 152 -10.66 4.99 16.70
CA MET A 152 -9.42 4.40 16.18
C MET A 152 -9.67 3.00 15.62
N SER A 153 -8.79 2.56 14.73
CA SER A 153 -8.69 1.19 14.22
C SER A 153 -7.24 0.71 14.32
N ARG A 154 -7.02 -0.59 14.44
CA ARG A 154 -5.68 -1.21 14.36
C ARG A 154 -5.28 -1.37 12.90
N ALA A 155 -4.09 -0.89 12.55
CA ALA A 155 -3.56 -0.97 11.20
C ALA A 155 -2.69 -2.22 11.02
N CYS A 156 -2.82 -2.91 9.88
CA CYS A 156 -1.99 -4.09 9.57
C CYS A 156 -0.59 -3.72 9.06
N TYR A 157 -0.40 -2.49 8.60
CA TYR A 157 0.80 -2.05 7.90
C TYR A 157 1.04 -0.56 8.11
N LEU A 158 2.31 -0.15 8.08
CA LEU A 158 2.74 1.24 8.20
C LEU A 158 2.71 1.92 6.83
N ASN A 159 2.35 3.20 6.81
CA ASN A 159 2.45 4.09 5.66
C ASN A 159 3.58 5.10 5.87
N GLU A 160 4.60 5.09 5.04
CA GLU A 160 5.72 6.03 5.17
C GLU A 160 5.43 7.42 4.63
N SER A 161 4.31 7.61 3.91
CA SER A 161 3.83 8.94 3.51
C SER A 161 3.21 9.71 4.66
N PHE A 162 2.82 9.02 5.73
CA PHE A 162 2.34 9.62 6.97
C PHE A 162 2.44 8.64 8.15
N PHE A 163 3.23 9.01 9.16
CA PHE A 163 3.04 8.47 10.50
C PHE A 163 3.38 9.47 11.59
N PHE A 164 2.76 9.30 12.76
CA PHE A 164 3.02 10.05 13.97
C PHE A 164 3.27 9.11 15.15
N ALA A 165 4.38 9.31 15.85
CA ALA A 165 4.80 8.50 16.99
C ALA A 165 5.58 9.35 18.00
N LYS A 166 5.95 8.77 19.14
CA LYS A 166 6.94 9.36 20.04
C LYS A 166 8.28 9.53 19.32
N GLY A 167 8.97 10.63 19.60
CA GLY A 167 10.22 11.00 18.93
C GLY A 167 11.34 9.98 19.13
N GLU A 168 11.31 9.21 20.22
CA GLU A 168 12.24 8.12 20.50
C GLU A 168 12.33 7.08 19.36
N HIS A 169 11.26 6.94 18.57
CA HIS A 169 11.23 6.11 17.36
C HIS A 169 12.38 6.44 16.39
N CYS A 170 12.79 7.71 16.29
CA CYS A 170 13.90 8.13 15.43
C CYS A 170 15.24 7.51 15.83
N ARG A 171 15.44 7.27 17.13
CA ARG A 171 16.65 6.62 17.66
C ARG A 171 16.53 5.11 17.66
N GLU A 172 15.36 4.58 17.99
CA GLU A 172 15.15 3.13 18.08
C GLU A 172 15.07 2.47 16.70
N CYS A 173 14.50 3.15 15.71
CA CYS A 173 14.27 2.63 14.37
C CYS A 173 14.83 3.58 13.31
N PRO A 174 16.17 3.73 13.22
CA PRO A 174 16.77 4.62 12.25
C PRO A 174 16.50 4.12 10.82
N TYR A 175 16.25 5.04 9.89
CA TYR A 175 16.14 4.72 8.48
C TYR A 175 17.41 4.08 7.97
N ASP A 176 17.22 3.04 7.19
CA ASP A 176 18.28 2.38 6.45
C ASP A 176 18.53 3.15 5.15
N PRO A 177 19.65 3.87 5.02
CA PRO A 177 19.89 4.72 3.85
C PRO A 177 20.09 3.92 2.56
N ALA A 178 20.27 2.59 2.65
CA ALA A 178 20.40 1.72 1.48
C ALA A 178 19.04 1.17 0.99
N MET A 179 17.92 1.51 1.64
CA MET A 179 16.57 1.24 1.12
C MET A 179 16.19 2.32 0.11
N TYR A 180 15.91 1.92 -1.14
CA TYR A 180 15.73 2.85 -2.25
C TYR A 180 14.27 3.24 -2.48
N THR A 181 13.36 2.28 -2.67
CA THR A 181 11.95 2.56 -2.97
C THR A 181 11.02 2.07 -1.85
N SER A 182 10.01 1.30 -2.20
CA SER A 182 8.94 0.81 -1.32
C SER A 182 9.44 -0.19 -0.26
N GLU A 183 10.66 -0.74 -0.40
CA GLU A 183 11.24 -1.58 0.65
C GLU A 183 11.57 -0.80 1.92
N SER A 184 11.73 0.54 1.83
CA SER A 184 11.81 1.40 3.02
C SER A 184 10.56 1.21 3.88
N GLU A 185 9.37 1.21 3.27
CA GLU A 185 8.09 1.09 3.99
C GLU A 185 7.93 -0.29 4.63
N ALA A 186 8.26 -1.35 3.88
CA ALA A 186 8.27 -2.70 4.42
C ALA A 186 9.26 -2.85 5.59
N SER A 187 10.45 -2.30 5.44
CA SER A 187 11.48 -2.29 6.48
C SER A 187 11.00 -1.56 7.73
N MET A 188 10.45 -0.35 7.56
CA MET A 188 9.97 0.47 8.66
C MET A 188 8.77 -0.18 9.38
N ALA A 189 7.85 -0.82 8.64
CA ALA A 189 6.73 -1.57 9.20
C ALA A 189 7.22 -2.75 10.07
N VAL A 190 8.06 -3.62 9.53
CA VAL A 190 8.54 -4.82 10.23
C VAL A 190 9.42 -4.43 11.43
N ARG A 191 10.34 -3.47 11.26
CA ARG A 191 11.26 -3.06 12.33
C ARG A 191 10.54 -2.35 13.47
N SER A 192 9.65 -1.40 13.15
CA SER A 192 8.86 -0.72 14.19
C SER A 192 8.02 -1.73 14.97
N PHE A 193 7.38 -2.68 14.28
CA PHE A 193 6.62 -3.72 14.98
C PHE A 193 7.50 -4.60 15.87
N THR A 194 8.64 -5.10 15.38
CA THR A 194 9.54 -5.95 16.17
C THR A 194 10.19 -5.19 17.36
N LEU A 195 10.22 -3.86 17.32
CA LEU A 195 10.61 -2.97 18.43
C LEU A 195 9.49 -2.69 19.45
N GLY A 196 8.29 -3.22 19.21
CA GLY A 196 7.13 -3.08 20.11
C GLY A 196 6.15 -1.97 19.75
N TYR A 197 6.27 -1.33 18.58
CA TYR A 197 5.33 -0.30 18.14
C TYR A 197 4.00 -0.85 17.64
N ASP A 198 2.91 -0.29 18.12
CA ASP A 198 1.56 -0.65 17.73
C ASP A 198 1.01 0.31 16.69
N PHE A 199 0.44 -0.22 15.61
CA PHE A 199 -0.07 0.60 14.52
C PHE A 199 -1.56 0.85 14.63
N PHE A 200 -1.94 2.12 14.43
CA PHE A 200 -3.31 2.57 14.49
C PHE A 200 -3.64 3.53 13.35
N CYS A 201 -4.91 3.59 12.97
CA CYS A 201 -5.46 4.62 12.09
C CYS A 201 -6.54 5.39 12.84
N HIS A 202 -6.48 6.73 12.75
CA HIS A 202 -7.44 7.66 13.36
C HIS A 202 -8.62 7.88 12.43
N PHE A 203 -9.86 7.85 12.97
CA PHE A 203 -11.06 8.05 12.16
C PHE A 203 -11.28 9.52 11.74
N LYS A 204 -10.57 10.46 12.36
CA LYS A 204 -10.57 11.86 11.94
C LYS A 204 -9.39 12.13 10.99
N PRO A 205 -9.62 12.42 9.70
CA PRO A 205 -8.56 12.78 8.78
C PRO A 205 -7.88 14.07 9.23
N VAL A 206 -6.55 14.05 9.33
CA VAL A 206 -5.76 15.24 9.71
C VAL A 206 -4.81 15.71 8.61
N VAL A 207 -4.59 14.87 7.60
CA VAL A 207 -3.62 15.10 6.54
C VAL A 207 -4.18 14.71 5.16
N TRP A 208 -3.89 15.54 4.17
CA TRP A 208 -4.13 15.31 2.77
C TRP A 208 -2.82 15.42 2.01
N ARG A 209 -2.73 14.74 0.88
CA ARG A 209 -1.55 14.68 0.03
C ARG A 209 -1.91 15.03 -1.42
N ASP A 210 -0.98 15.73 -2.07
CA ASP A 210 -0.95 15.88 -3.51
C ASP A 210 -0.37 14.62 -4.16
N TYR A 211 -1.23 13.94 -4.93
CA TYR A 211 -0.88 12.74 -5.70
C TYR A 211 -0.68 13.04 -7.18
N ALA A 212 -0.51 14.31 -7.56
CA ALA A 212 -0.07 14.64 -8.91
C ALA A 212 1.29 13.97 -9.18
N PRO A 213 1.50 13.42 -10.39
CA PRO A 213 2.77 12.82 -10.75
C PRO A 213 3.87 13.87 -10.69
N ARG A 214 5.03 13.49 -10.14
CA ARG A 214 6.22 14.32 -10.06
C ARG A 214 7.39 13.56 -10.68
N PRO A 215 8.40 14.26 -11.22
CA PRO A 215 9.64 13.62 -11.64
C PRO A 215 10.20 12.79 -10.48
N ALA A 216 10.40 11.51 -10.74
CA ALA A 216 10.90 10.59 -9.73
C ALA A 216 12.41 10.47 -9.86
N ASN A 217 13.11 10.30 -8.74
CA ASN A 217 14.58 10.22 -8.73
C ASN A 217 15.15 9.14 -9.69
N TRP A 218 14.43 8.04 -9.89
CA TRP A 218 14.85 6.97 -10.81
C TRP A 218 14.77 7.34 -12.30
N GLN A 219 14.02 8.39 -12.66
CA GLN A 219 13.94 8.87 -14.05
C GLN A 219 15.25 9.52 -14.50
N ASP A 220 16.02 10.06 -13.55
CA ASP A 220 17.29 10.75 -13.81
C ASP A 220 18.52 9.87 -13.49
N ASP A 221 18.33 8.66 -12.97
CA ASP A 221 19.40 7.73 -12.60
C ASP A 221 19.36 6.49 -13.50
N PRO A 222 20.25 6.35 -14.49
CA PRO A 222 20.29 5.19 -15.38
C PRO A 222 20.79 3.92 -14.68
N SER A 223 21.02 3.92 -13.37
CA SER A 223 21.41 2.75 -12.58
C SER A 223 20.39 2.43 -11.48
N TRP A 224 19.23 3.09 -11.49
CA TRP A 224 18.21 2.98 -10.43
C TRP A 224 17.79 1.53 -10.13
N TRP A 225 17.73 0.67 -11.15
CA TRP A 225 17.34 -0.74 -11.00
C TRP A 225 18.35 -1.53 -10.15
N LEU A 226 19.64 -1.15 -10.14
CA LEU A 226 20.64 -1.77 -9.28
C LEU A 226 20.38 -1.43 -7.82
N LYS A 227 20.02 -0.16 -7.55
CA LYS A 227 19.63 0.30 -6.20
C LYS A 227 18.36 -0.39 -5.74
N ASP A 228 17.37 -0.52 -6.61
CA ASP A 228 16.11 -1.23 -6.35
C ASP A 228 16.33 -2.72 -6.07
N MET A 229 17.16 -3.41 -6.87
CA MET A 229 17.52 -4.81 -6.62
C MET A 229 18.27 -4.97 -5.29
N SER A 230 19.21 -4.08 -4.98
CA SER A 230 19.92 -4.07 -3.70
C SER A 230 18.96 -3.84 -2.53
N SER A 231 18.01 -2.91 -2.66
CA SER A 231 16.96 -2.61 -1.68
C SER A 231 16.11 -3.85 -1.37
N LYS A 232 15.71 -4.60 -2.41
CA LYS A 232 14.96 -5.86 -2.28
C LYS A 232 15.77 -6.94 -1.56
N GLU A 233 17.01 -7.19 -1.97
CA GLU A 233 17.85 -8.18 -1.26
C GLU A 233 18.10 -7.77 0.19
N ARG A 234 18.16 -6.46 0.46
CA ARG A 234 18.28 -5.93 1.81
C ARG A 234 17.03 -6.21 2.65
N LEU A 235 15.82 -6.02 2.09
CA LEU A 235 14.57 -6.40 2.76
C LEU A 235 14.54 -7.91 3.09
N LYS A 236 14.99 -8.77 2.17
CA LYS A 236 15.13 -10.21 2.42
C LYS A 236 16.10 -10.52 3.56
N ASN A 237 17.22 -9.82 3.62
CA ASN A 237 18.18 -9.95 4.73
C ASN A 237 17.59 -9.46 6.06
N LEU A 238 16.78 -8.40 6.04
CA LEU A 238 16.07 -7.91 7.24
C LEU A 238 15.14 -8.98 7.81
N VAL A 239 14.24 -9.52 6.98
CA VAL A 239 13.24 -10.52 7.44
C VAL A 239 13.91 -11.84 7.87
N SER A 240 15.14 -12.09 7.41
CA SER A 240 15.98 -13.21 7.84
C SER A 240 16.84 -12.92 9.07
N GLY A 241 16.73 -11.72 9.67
CA GLY A 241 17.51 -11.32 10.85
C GLY A 241 19.00 -11.04 10.61
N ARG A 242 19.38 -10.68 9.37
CA ARG A 242 20.79 -10.53 8.94
C ARG A 242 21.26 -9.08 8.78
N LEU A 243 20.46 -8.10 9.19
CA LEU A 243 20.88 -6.70 9.21
C LEU A 243 21.23 -6.32 10.65
N GLY A 244 22.39 -5.69 10.87
CA GLY A 244 22.89 -5.30 12.20
C GLY A 244 22.09 -4.16 12.82
N GLU A 245 22.62 -2.92 12.80
CA GLU A 245 21.91 -1.74 13.34
C GLU A 245 20.55 -1.48 12.66
N PHE A 246 20.42 -1.93 11.41
CA PHE A 246 19.18 -1.86 10.62
C PHE A 246 18.32 -3.13 10.75
N GLY A 247 18.60 -3.94 11.76
CA GLY A 247 17.93 -5.20 12.03
C GLY A 247 16.57 -5.06 12.68
N LEU A 248 16.08 -6.23 13.09
CA LEU A 248 14.82 -6.42 13.81
C LEU A 248 14.98 -6.00 15.28
N GLY A 249 13.86 -5.59 15.89
CA GLY A 249 13.78 -5.44 17.34
C GLY A 249 13.63 -6.77 18.07
N ASN A 250 13.74 -6.72 19.40
CA ASN A 250 13.69 -7.90 20.27
C ASN A 250 12.36 -8.06 21.03
N ALA A 251 11.38 -7.17 20.81
CA ALA A 251 10.10 -7.20 21.54
C ALA A 251 9.11 -8.19 20.93
N ARG A 252 9.12 -8.33 19.60
CA ARG A 252 8.27 -9.25 18.83
C ARG A 252 9.06 -9.79 17.64
N SER A 253 8.72 -10.98 17.17
CA SER A 253 9.36 -11.64 16.02
C SER A 253 8.76 -11.18 14.69
N VAL A 254 9.44 -11.49 13.57
CA VAL A 254 8.84 -11.36 12.22
C VAL A 254 7.59 -12.24 12.13
N ARG A 255 7.62 -13.44 12.72
CA ARG A 255 6.44 -14.32 12.71
C ARG A 255 5.25 -13.69 13.42
N ASP A 256 5.47 -12.99 14.53
CA ASP A 256 4.40 -12.24 15.20
C ASP A 256 3.83 -11.13 14.30
N PHE A 257 4.68 -10.47 13.51
CA PHE A 257 4.23 -9.48 12.53
C PHE A 257 3.38 -10.14 11.44
N GLU A 258 3.79 -11.28 10.91
CA GLU A 258 3.04 -12.00 9.88
C GLU A 258 1.67 -12.43 10.40
N LEU A 259 1.62 -13.01 11.61
CA LEU A 259 0.40 -13.43 12.28
C LEU A 259 -0.54 -12.25 12.58
N TYR A 260 0.03 -11.13 13.00
CA TYR A 260 -0.71 -9.90 13.27
C TYR A 260 -1.29 -9.28 11.99
N SER A 261 -0.44 -9.07 10.98
CA SER A 261 -0.74 -8.29 9.78
C SER A 261 -1.42 -9.10 8.68
N GLY A 262 -1.23 -10.42 8.67
CA GLY A 262 -1.59 -11.28 7.54
C GLY A 262 -0.66 -11.17 6.34
N ILE A 263 0.51 -10.55 6.49
CA ILE A 263 1.50 -10.36 5.42
C ILE A 263 2.67 -11.31 5.69
N ASP A 264 2.75 -12.39 4.92
CA ASP A 264 3.82 -13.39 5.02
C ASP A 264 4.97 -12.99 4.10
N PHE A 265 6.00 -12.36 4.67
CA PHE A 265 7.16 -11.89 3.91
C PHE A 265 8.05 -13.03 3.43
N VAL A 266 8.09 -14.14 4.17
CA VAL A 266 8.95 -15.30 3.84
C VAL A 266 8.45 -15.99 2.58
N ASN A 267 7.15 -16.29 2.52
CA ASN A 267 6.52 -17.00 1.41
C ASN A 267 5.86 -16.06 0.40
N ARG A 268 5.81 -14.75 0.71
CA ARG A 268 5.20 -13.70 -0.12
C ARG A 268 3.72 -13.95 -0.39
N ARG A 269 2.98 -14.24 0.68
CA ARG A 269 1.54 -14.53 0.64
C ARG A 269 0.80 -13.52 1.51
N ILE A 270 -0.46 -13.24 1.19
CA ILE A 270 -1.28 -12.33 1.99
C ILE A 270 -2.59 -13.00 2.37
N GLN A 271 -2.95 -12.89 3.65
CA GLN A 271 -4.19 -13.42 4.18
C GLN A 271 -5.40 -12.76 3.56
N ARG A 272 -6.47 -13.53 3.36
CA ARG A 272 -7.74 -13.01 2.84
C ARG A 272 -8.26 -11.82 3.64
N SER A 273 -8.19 -11.87 4.98
CA SER A 273 -8.61 -10.77 5.86
C SER A 273 -7.89 -9.46 5.52
N THR A 274 -6.57 -9.52 5.32
CA THR A 274 -5.73 -8.38 4.94
C THR A 274 -6.06 -7.87 3.54
N VAL A 275 -6.22 -8.78 2.57
CA VAL A 275 -6.63 -8.41 1.20
C VAL A 275 -8.01 -7.77 1.17
N THR A 276 -8.92 -8.12 2.08
CA THR A 276 -10.26 -7.51 2.19
C THR A 276 -10.29 -6.23 3.03
N GLY A 277 -9.15 -5.81 3.59
CA GLY A 277 -9.04 -4.61 4.40
C GLY A 277 -9.69 -4.76 5.78
N ALA A 278 -9.63 -5.95 6.39
CA ALA A 278 -10.01 -6.13 7.79
C ALA A 278 -9.05 -5.39 8.74
N ASP A 279 -9.47 -5.17 9.98
CA ASP A 279 -8.61 -4.61 11.03
C ASP A 279 -7.66 -5.70 11.57
N ALA A 280 -6.45 -5.31 11.96
CA ALA A 280 -5.53 -6.20 12.65
C ALA A 280 -5.93 -6.37 14.14
N PRO A 281 -5.50 -7.44 14.82
CA PRO A 281 -4.79 -8.60 14.28
C PRO A 281 -5.68 -9.48 13.41
N CYS A 282 -5.08 -10.23 12.49
CA CYS A 282 -5.77 -11.34 11.85
C CYS A 282 -6.24 -12.35 12.90
N LYS A 283 -7.39 -12.98 12.66
CA LYS A 283 -8.00 -13.96 13.55
C LYS A 283 -7.91 -15.35 12.92
N TYR A 284 -7.38 -16.31 13.67
CA TYR A 284 -7.25 -17.71 13.28
C TYR A 284 -7.22 -18.56 14.55
N GLU A 285 -7.64 -19.82 14.43
CA GLU A 285 -7.73 -20.78 15.54
C GLU A 285 -6.47 -21.64 15.66
N ASN A 286 -5.82 -21.95 14.53
CA ASN A 286 -4.64 -22.80 14.46
C ASN A 286 -3.79 -22.52 13.19
N GLU A 287 -2.61 -23.14 13.11
CA GLU A 287 -1.69 -22.97 11.97
C GLU A 287 -2.22 -23.52 10.65
N GLU A 288 -3.07 -24.56 10.68
CA GLU A 288 -3.66 -25.12 9.47
C GLU A 288 -4.62 -24.12 8.83
N GLN A 289 -5.52 -23.54 9.62
CA GLN A 289 -6.41 -22.47 9.16
C GLN A 289 -5.60 -21.30 8.61
N TRP A 290 -4.58 -20.86 9.37
CA TRP A 290 -3.68 -19.80 8.93
C TRP A 290 -3.07 -20.09 7.55
N ASN A 291 -2.58 -21.31 7.32
CA ASN A 291 -1.96 -21.67 6.04
C ASN A 291 -2.95 -21.81 4.88
N ASN A 292 -4.24 -22.06 5.16
CA ASN A 292 -5.28 -22.25 4.15
C ASN A 292 -6.01 -20.95 3.75
N GLU A 293 -5.89 -19.87 4.52
CA GLU A 293 -6.60 -18.60 4.26
C GLU A 293 -5.84 -17.60 3.37
N TYR A 294 -4.64 -17.95 2.94
CA TYR A 294 -3.85 -17.13 2.02
C TYR A 294 -4.49 -17.04 0.63
N MET A 295 -4.44 -15.83 0.07
CA MET A 295 -4.79 -15.59 -1.32
C MET A 295 -3.69 -16.15 -2.23
N LYS A 296 -4.09 -16.90 -3.25
CA LYS A 296 -3.22 -17.47 -4.28
C LYS A 296 -3.56 -16.83 -5.62
N ASP A 297 -2.53 -16.54 -6.40
CA ASP A 297 -2.64 -16.14 -7.80
C ASP A 297 -2.68 -17.40 -8.68
N TYR A 298 -3.77 -17.58 -9.43
CA TYR A 298 -3.92 -18.62 -10.44
C TYR A 298 -3.93 -17.98 -11.83
N ASN A 299 -3.07 -18.46 -12.73
CA ASN A 299 -3.00 -17.97 -14.11
C ASN A 299 -3.67 -18.99 -15.02
N ILE A 300 -4.99 -18.90 -15.06
CA ILE A 300 -5.82 -19.91 -15.70
C ILE A 300 -5.80 -19.72 -17.20
N THR A 301 -5.41 -20.74 -17.94
CA THR A 301 -5.45 -20.72 -19.40
C THR A 301 -6.34 -21.82 -19.94
N VAL A 302 -7.28 -21.43 -20.77
CA VAL A 302 -8.43 -22.25 -21.14
C VAL A 302 -8.44 -22.37 -22.62
N SER A 303 -8.57 -23.61 -23.11
CA SER A 303 -8.82 -23.86 -24.52
C SER A 303 -10.08 -24.69 -24.65
N TRP A 304 -11.01 -24.26 -25.50
CA TRP A 304 -12.25 -24.99 -25.76
C TRP A 304 -12.59 -24.99 -27.25
N ASP A 305 -13.35 -26.01 -27.67
CA ASP A 305 -13.99 -26.02 -28.97
C ASP A 305 -15.29 -25.20 -28.89
N VAL A 306 -15.34 -24.10 -29.63
CA VAL A 306 -16.50 -23.20 -29.70
C VAL A 306 -17.76 -23.94 -30.18
N ASN A 307 -17.62 -25.07 -30.86
CA ASN A 307 -18.75 -25.88 -31.31
C ASN A 307 -19.54 -26.53 -30.15
N GLU A 308 -18.96 -26.58 -28.95
CA GLU A 308 -19.65 -27.04 -27.75
C GLU A 308 -20.63 -25.97 -27.19
N ILE A 309 -20.52 -24.73 -27.69
CA ILE A 309 -21.37 -23.61 -27.30
C ILE A 309 -22.57 -23.49 -28.24
N GLU A 310 -23.78 -23.31 -27.67
CA GLU A 310 -25.00 -23.12 -28.45
C GLU A 310 -24.92 -21.86 -29.32
N ARG A 311 -25.13 -22.05 -30.63
CA ARG A 311 -25.04 -20.99 -31.64
C ARG A 311 -26.27 -20.08 -31.63
N CYS A 312 -26.02 -18.79 -31.81
CA CYS A 312 -27.06 -17.78 -31.91
C CYS A 312 -26.60 -16.62 -32.79
N ASP A 313 -27.55 -15.98 -33.47
CA ASP A 313 -27.24 -14.87 -34.39
C ASP A 313 -27.27 -13.50 -33.70
N ASP A 314 -27.85 -13.42 -32.48
CA ASP A 314 -28.12 -12.17 -31.76
C ASP A 314 -27.62 -12.18 -30.31
N TYR A 315 -26.40 -12.67 -30.07
CA TYR A 315 -25.78 -12.60 -28.75
C TYR A 315 -25.78 -11.17 -28.19
N ASP A 316 -26.15 -11.02 -26.92
CA ASP A 316 -25.92 -9.82 -26.12
C ASP A 316 -24.50 -9.88 -25.52
N TYR A 317 -24.24 -10.91 -24.72
CA TYR A 317 -22.93 -11.18 -24.13
C TYR A 317 -22.75 -12.66 -23.79
N TRP A 318 -21.51 -13.07 -23.54
CA TRP A 318 -21.18 -14.37 -22.98
C TRP A 318 -20.78 -14.19 -21.53
N TYR A 319 -21.54 -14.79 -20.61
CA TYR A 319 -21.12 -14.94 -19.23
C TYR A 319 -20.01 -15.98 -19.17
N PHE A 320 -18.86 -15.57 -18.66
CA PHE A 320 -17.74 -16.47 -18.41
C PHE A 320 -17.43 -16.46 -16.92
N SER A 321 -17.38 -17.62 -16.28
CA SER A 321 -16.93 -17.73 -14.90
C SER A 321 -15.89 -18.82 -14.73
N VAL A 322 -15.02 -18.58 -13.75
CA VAL A 322 -14.15 -19.58 -13.16
C VAL A 322 -14.80 -19.99 -11.83
N GLU A 323 -14.98 -21.28 -11.62
CA GLU A 323 -15.68 -21.87 -10.47
C GLU A 323 -14.77 -22.85 -9.72
N ASP A 324 -14.99 -23.01 -8.42
CA ASP A 324 -14.38 -24.08 -7.62
C ASP A 324 -15.15 -25.41 -7.76
N GLU A 325 -14.70 -26.47 -7.08
CA GLU A 325 -15.30 -27.81 -7.22
C GLU A 325 -16.76 -27.83 -6.78
N ALA A 326 -17.14 -26.94 -5.86
CA ALA A 326 -18.48 -26.75 -5.33
C ALA A 326 -19.35 -25.81 -6.20
N ASP A 327 -18.90 -25.49 -7.42
CA ASP A 327 -19.56 -24.58 -8.36
C ASP A 327 -19.71 -23.13 -7.84
N GLN A 328 -18.90 -22.72 -6.86
CA GLN A 328 -18.86 -21.33 -6.42
C GLN A 328 -18.02 -20.49 -7.39
N THR A 329 -18.61 -19.41 -7.91
CA THR A 329 -17.91 -18.47 -8.79
C THR A 329 -16.76 -17.77 -8.05
N LEU A 330 -15.53 -18.00 -8.51
CA LEU A 330 -14.30 -17.35 -8.04
C LEU A 330 -13.99 -16.09 -8.85
N HIS A 331 -14.30 -16.11 -10.14
CA HIS A 331 -14.12 -14.98 -11.04
C HIS A 331 -15.22 -14.98 -12.10
N ARG A 332 -15.66 -13.79 -12.52
CA ARG A 332 -16.61 -13.61 -13.61
C ARG A 332 -16.11 -12.52 -14.55
N GLN A 333 -16.20 -12.78 -15.84
CA GLN A 333 -16.00 -11.80 -16.89
C GLN A 333 -17.09 -11.99 -17.96
N ASP A 334 -17.75 -10.89 -18.33
CA ASP A 334 -18.75 -10.91 -19.39
C ASP A 334 -18.12 -10.35 -20.67
N PHE A 335 -18.20 -11.11 -21.76
CA PHE A 335 -17.65 -10.72 -23.07
C PHE A 335 -18.77 -10.26 -24.00
N ARG A 336 -18.58 -9.12 -24.68
CA ARG A 336 -19.60 -8.50 -25.55
C ARG A 336 -19.12 -8.44 -26.98
N ILE A 337 -20.02 -8.62 -27.94
CA ILE A 337 -19.65 -8.65 -29.37
C ILE A 337 -18.97 -7.35 -29.84
N GLU A 338 -19.34 -6.21 -29.23
CA GLU A 338 -18.80 -4.88 -29.56
C GLU A 338 -17.31 -4.73 -29.22
N HIS A 339 -16.81 -5.50 -28.24
CA HIS A 339 -15.44 -5.40 -27.76
C HIS A 339 -14.63 -6.69 -27.99
N ASP A 340 -15.32 -7.84 -28.05
CA ASP A 340 -14.75 -9.18 -28.04
C ASP A 340 -15.17 -10.01 -29.25
N ALA A 341 -15.40 -9.34 -30.39
CA ALA A 341 -15.91 -9.95 -31.62
C ALA A 341 -15.11 -11.20 -32.03
N ASP A 342 -13.78 -11.20 -31.90
CA ASP A 342 -12.97 -12.35 -32.30
C ASP A 342 -13.07 -13.54 -31.33
N LEU A 343 -13.42 -13.30 -30.07
CA LEU A 343 -13.69 -14.37 -29.10
C LEU A 343 -15.05 -15.02 -29.40
N ILE A 344 -16.07 -14.19 -29.59
CA ILE A 344 -17.47 -14.60 -29.76
C ILE A 344 -17.74 -15.09 -31.20
N ALA A 345 -16.98 -14.63 -32.19
CA ALA A 345 -17.14 -15.07 -33.57
C ALA A 345 -16.60 -16.48 -33.77
N PHE A 346 -17.39 -17.32 -34.45
CA PHE A 346 -17.06 -18.69 -34.81
C PHE A 346 -16.03 -18.81 -35.96
N LYS A 347 -15.15 -17.81 -36.14
CA LYS A 347 -14.10 -17.79 -37.18
C LYS A 347 -13.03 -18.87 -37.01
N ARG A 348 -12.87 -19.38 -35.77
CA ARG A 348 -11.95 -20.47 -35.41
C ARG A 348 -12.66 -21.41 -34.46
N ASN A 349 -12.47 -22.72 -34.66
CA ASN A 349 -13.09 -23.75 -33.82
C ASN A 349 -12.49 -23.75 -32.41
N PHE A 350 -11.16 -23.69 -32.30
CA PHE A 350 -10.48 -23.60 -31.01
C PHE A 350 -10.31 -22.15 -30.56
N LYS A 351 -10.78 -21.86 -29.35
CA LYS A 351 -10.57 -20.59 -28.67
C LYS A 351 -9.63 -20.80 -27.49
N LYS A 352 -8.82 -19.79 -27.20
CA LYS A 352 -7.93 -19.75 -26.05
C LYS A 352 -8.08 -18.42 -25.34
N ILE A 353 -8.25 -18.45 -24.02
CA ILE A 353 -8.28 -17.25 -23.19
C ILE A 353 -7.54 -17.51 -21.88
N SER A 354 -6.95 -16.45 -21.32
CA SER A 354 -6.26 -16.52 -20.03
C SER A 354 -6.87 -15.56 -19.03
N PHE A 355 -6.99 -16.00 -17.78
CA PHE A 355 -7.47 -15.22 -16.64
C PHE A 355 -6.43 -15.23 -15.54
N ARG A 356 -6.31 -14.11 -14.83
CA ARG A 356 -5.68 -14.10 -13.50
C ARG A 356 -6.78 -14.15 -12.46
N VAL A 357 -6.84 -15.21 -11.67
CA VAL A 357 -7.80 -15.36 -10.56
C VAL A 357 -7.03 -15.31 -9.26
N VAL A 358 -7.41 -14.38 -8.37
CA VAL A 358 -6.82 -14.26 -7.05
C VAL A 358 -7.83 -14.76 -6.02
N GLY A 359 -7.54 -15.86 -5.35
CA GLY A 359 -8.48 -16.53 -4.46
C GLY A 359 -7.82 -17.46 -3.46
N ASN A 360 -8.53 -17.79 -2.39
CA ASN A 360 -8.12 -18.82 -1.42
C ASN A 360 -8.74 -20.20 -1.71
N LYS A 361 -9.46 -20.33 -2.83
CA LYS A 361 -10.02 -21.57 -3.35
C LYS A 361 -9.30 -21.96 -4.63
N VAL A 362 -9.20 -23.26 -4.89
CA VAL A 362 -8.58 -23.79 -6.11
C VAL A 362 -9.62 -23.69 -7.24
N PRO A 363 -9.31 -22.98 -8.34
CA PRO A 363 -10.13 -23.03 -9.54
C PRO A 363 -10.18 -24.45 -10.09
N SER A 364 -11.37 -24.93 -10.42
CA SER A 364 -11.54 -26.32 -10.90
C SER A 364 -12.32 -26.41 -12.19
N LYS A 365 -13.19 -25.42 -12.46
CA LYS A 365 -14.12 -25.45 -13.58
C LYS A 365 -14.23 -24.08 -14.21
N ILE A 366 -14.68 -24.09 -15.45
CA ILE A 366 -15.12 -22.92 -16.16
C ILE A 366 -16.53 -23.13 -16.63
N CYS A 367 -17.31 -22.06 -16.55
CA CYS A 367 -18.62 -22.00 -17.14
C CYS A 367 -18.65 -20.93 -18.24
N VAL A 368 -19.14 -21.33 -19.41
CA VAL A 368 -19.50 -20.45 -20.51
C VAL A 368 -21.01 -20.50 -20.67
N TRP A 369 -21.68 -19.36 -20.50
CA TRP A 369 -23.12 -19.26 -20.58
C TRP A 369 -23.55 -18.08 -21.46
N PRO A 370 -23.84 -18.33 -22.75
CA PRO A 370 -24.21 -17.26 -23.67
C PRO A 370 -25.60 -16.69 -23.37
N VAL A 371 -25.77 -15.40 -23.62
CA VAL A 371 -27.04 -14.68 -23.56
C VAL A 371 -27.38 -14.12 -24.94
N SER A 372 -28.58 -14.41 -25.42
CA SER A 372 -29.18 -13.85 -26.64
C SER A 372 -30.12 -12.69 -26.28
N LYS A 373 -30.17 -11.67 -27.14
CA LYS A 373 -31.09 -10.54 -27.00
C LYS A 373 -32.55 -10.98 -27.08
N SER A 374 -32.86 -11.94 -27.95
CA SER A 374 -34.23 -12.43 -28.16
C SER A 374 -34.61 -13.62 -27.27
N LYS A 375 -33.68 -14.52 -26.95
CA LYS A 375 -33.96 -15.77 -26.23
C LYS A 375 -33.54 -15.76 -24.76
N GLY A 376 -32.79 -14.76 -24.31
CA GLY A 376 -32.20 -14.74 -22.98
C GLY A 376 -31.08 -15.79 -22.86
N TRP A 377 -31.02 -16.49 -21.72
CA TRP A 377 -29.97 -17.47 -21.43
C TRP A 377 -30.07 -18.70 -22.34
N LEU A 378 -28.98 -19.01 -23.05
CA LEU A 378 -28.85 -20.22 -23.87
C LEU A 378 -28.34 -21.41 -23.02
N LYS A 379 -27.94 -22.52 -23.66
CA LYS A 379 -27.34 -23.67 -22.97
C LYS A 379 -26.05 -23.28 -22.23
N LYS A 380 -26.03 -23.56 -20.93
CA LYS A 380 -24.83 -23.46 -20.07
C LYS A 380 -23.86 -24.60 -20.38
N SER A 381 -22.59 -24.27 -20.59
CA SER A 381 -21.52 -25.25 -20.83
C SER A 381 -20.47 -25.15 -19.74
N LYS A 382 -19.98 -26.29 -19.24
CA LYS A 382 -18.96 -26.37 -18.20
C LYS A 382 -17.77 -27.21 -18.65
N PHE A 383 -16.57 -26.79 -18.29
CA PHE A 383 -15.31 -27.43 -18.65
C PHE A 383 -14.43 -27.56 -17.41
N ASP A 384 -13.88 -28.74 -17.15
CA ASP A 384 -12.94 -28.94 -16.05
C ASP A 384 -11.56 -28.34 -16.40
N LEU A 385 -10.92 -27.71 -15.43
CA LEU A 385 -9.56 -27.20 -15.54
C LEU A 385 -8.57 -28.33 -15.26
N SER A 386 -7.64 -28.57 -16.19
CA SER A 386 -6.53 -29.49 -15.94
C SER A 386 -5.46 -28.83 -15.06
N VAL A 387 -4.60 -29.64 -14.43
CA VAL A 387 -3.45 -29.15 -13.64
C VAL A 387 -2.52 -28.27 -14.49
N ASP A 388 -2.35 -28.58 -15.78
CA ASP A 388 -1.56 -27.78 -16.73
C ASP A 388 -2.21 -26.41 -17.04
N SER A 389 -3.46 -26.23 -16.67
CA SER A 389 -4.25 -25.01 -16.92
C SER A 389 -4.18 -24.00 -15.77
N LEU A 390 -3.59 -24.32 -14.61
CA LEU A 390 -3.63 -23.55 -13.36
C LEU A 390 -2.37 -22.73 -13.03
#